data_AF-A0A397WAM8-F1
#
_entry.id   AF-A0A397WAM8-F1
#
_cell.length_a   1.000
_cell.length_b   1.000
_cell.length_c   1.000
_cell.angle_alpha   90.00
_cell.angle_beta   90.00
_cell.angle_gamma   90.00
#
_symmetry.space_group_name_H-M   'P 1'
#
loop_
_entity.id
_entity.type
_entity.pdbx_description
1 polymer ?
#
loop_
_entity_poly.entity_id
_entity_poly.type
_entity_poly.pdbx_seq_one_letter_code
_entity_poly.pdbx_strand_id
1 'polypeptide(L)' 'MQLFYSDDDESTRKMRPWSNTEITRFSMLCQKHGRDWNLISRFLERTPKECYHKYSELNPGFRRQPFRIVRRRA' A
#
# COMPACT_ATOMS: atom_id res chain seq x y z
N MET A 1 33.95 -28.84 -11.11
CA MET A 1 33.45 -28.93 -9.72
C MET A 1 32.65 -27.66 -9.42
N GLN A 2 31.39 -27.85 -9.00
CA GLN A 2 30.44 -26.95 -8.30
C GLN A 2 30.40 -25.46 -8.74
N LEU A 3 29.49 -25.10 -9.65
CA LEU A 3 28.17 -24.52 -9.36
C LEU A 3 28.22 -23.22 -8.54
N PHE A 4 28.61 -22.11 -9.19
CA PHE A 4 28.12 -20.79 -8.79
C PHE A 4 26.68 -20.69 -9.28
N TYR A 5 25.75 -21.01 -8.37
CA TYR A 5 24.32 -20.87 -8.56
C TYR A 5 24.02 -19.44 -9.04
N SER A 6 23.38 -19.34 -10.19
CA SER A 6 22.86 -18.11 -10.78
C SER A 6 21.80 -17.45 -9.89
N ASP A 7 21.77 -16.12 -9.94
CA ASP A 7 20.55 -15.30 -9.99
C ASP A 7 19.46 -15.58 -8.95
N ASP A 8 19.54 -14.96 -7.75
CA ASP A 8 18.35 -14.63 -6.94
C ASP A 8 18.70 -13.72 -5.74
N ASP A 9 18.92 -12.42 -5.99
CA ASP A 9 18.55 -11.38 -5.00
C ASP A 9 17.29 -10.67 -5.50
N GLU A 10 16.29 -11.44 -5.92
CA GLU A 10 14.93 -10.94 -6.10
C GLU A 10 14.23 -10.85 -4.73
N SER A 11 14.83 -10.17 -3.75
CA SER A 11 14.15 -9.85 -2.49
C SER A 11 13.28 -8.60 -2.61
N THR A 12 12.65 -8.42 -3.78
CA THR A 12 11.45 -7.58 -3.84
C THR A 12 10.31 -8.43 -3.30
N ARG A 13 10.01 -8.25 -2.01
CA ARG A 13 8.90 -8.90 -1.30
C ARG A 13 7.68 -8.96 -2.24
N LYS A 14 7.39 -10.12 -2.82
CA LYS A 14 6.26 -10.34 -3.73
C LYS A 14 4.98 -10.05 -2.94
N MET A 15 4.55 -8.78 -2.98
CA MET A 15 3.32 -8.36 -2.30
C MET A 15 2.18 -9.09 -3.01
N ARG A 16 1.40 -9.87 -2.24
CA ARG A 16 0.28 -10.63 -2.80
C ARG A 16 -0.63 -9.64 -3.55
N PRO A 17 -0.98 -9.89 -4.82
CA PRO A 17 -1.85 -8.98 -5.57
C PRO A 17 -3.18 -8.80 -4.83
N TRP A 18 -3.79 -7.63 -4.96
CA TRP A 18 -5.10 -7.35 -4.36
C TRP A 18 -6.20 -7.88 -5.29
N SER A 19 -7.01 -8.81 -4.81
CA SER A 19 -8.19 -9.30 -5.55
C SER A 19 -9.30 -8.25 -5.57
N ASN A 20 -10.15 -8.22 -6.59
CA ASN A 20 -11.28 -7.29 -6.65
C ASN A 20 -12.22 -7.42 -5.43
N THR A 21 -12.45 -8.65 -4.95
CA THR A 21 -13.23 -8.92 -3.74
C THR A 21 -12.57 -8.35 -2.47
N GLU A 22 -11.24 -8.46 -2.36
CA GLU A 22 -10.46 -7.85 -1.27
C GLU A 22 -10.55 -6.32 -1.31
N ILE A 23 -10.48 -5.71 -2.50
CA ILE A 23 -10.60 -4.26 -2.68
C ILE A 23 -12.00 -3.77 -2.29
N THR A 24 -13.06 -4.46 -2.70
CA THR A 24 -14.43 -4.12 -2.32
C THR A 24 -14.63 -4.21 -0.81
N ARG A 25 -14.14 -5.29 -0.17
CA ARG A 25 -14.17 -5.42 1.30
C ARG A 25 -13.37 -4.33 1.98
N PHE A 26 -12.18 -4.02 1.48
CA PHE A 26 -11.34 -2.94 1.99
C PHE A 26 -12.05 -1.59 1.93
N SER A 27 -12.70 -1.27 0.81
CA SER A 27 -13.46 -0.02 0.65
C SER A 27 -14.61 0.07 1.65
N MET A 28 -15.39 -1.01 1.82
CA MET A 28 -16.48 -1.06 2.82
C MET A 28 -15.95 -0.89 4.25
N LEU A 29 -14.85 -1.56 4.59
CA LEU A 29 -14.22 -1.43 5.90
C LEU A 29 -13.66 -0.02 6.13
N CYS A 30 -13.07 0.60 5.11
CA CYS A 30 -12.62 2.00 5.17
C CYS A 30 -13.79 2.96 5.37
N GLN A 31 -14.94 2.70 4.76
CA GLN A 31 -16.14 3.51 4.96
C GLN A 31 -16.74 3.33 6.36
N LYS A 32 -16.71 2.11 6.89
CA LYS A 32 -17.29 1.76 8.20
C LYS A 32 -16.40 2.18 9.38
N HIS A 33 -15.10 1.96 9.27
CA HIS A 33 -14.12 2.15 10.36
C HIS A 33 -13.17 3.32 10.11
N GLY A 34 -13.22 3.97 8.94
CA GLY A 34 -12.30 5.06 8.61
C GLY A 34 -10.89 4.55 8.27
N ARG A 35 -9.86 5.17 8.86
CA ARG A 35 -8.44 4.94 8.53
C ARG A 35 -7.73 4.03 9.55
N ASP A 36 -8.48 3.10 10.13
CA ASP A 36 -7.97 2.18 11.15
C ASP A 36 -7.28 0.97 10.52
N TRP A 37 -6.07 1.18 9.98
CA TRP A 37 -5.34 0.13 9.27
C TRP A 37 -5.07 -1.11 10.12
N ASN A 38 -4.80 -0.96 11.42
CA ASN A 38 -4.60 -2.09 12.33
C ASN A 38 -5.84 -2.98 12.50
N LEU A 39 -7.03 -2.37 12.43
CA LEU A 39 -8.29 -3.11 12.52
C LEU A 39 -8.62 -3.74 11.17
N ILE A 40 -8.53 -2.95 10.09
CA ILE A 40 -8.82 -3.38 8.73
C ILE A 40 -7.88 -4.51 8.29
N SER A 41 -6.62 -4.46 8.69
CA SER A 41 -5.62 -5.49 8.38
C SER A 41 -5.98 -6.85 8.98
N ARG A 42 -6.58 -6.87 10.18
CA ARG A 42 -7.08 -8.09 10.83
C ARG A 42 -8.24 -8.71 10.07
N PHE A 43 -9.09 -7.90 9.46
CA PHE A 43 -10.22 -8.37 8.65
C PHE A 43 -9.82 -8.90 7.27
N LEU A 44 -8.70 -8.41 6.71
CA LEU A 44 -8.24 -8.76 5.36
C LEU A 44 -7.06 -9.73 5.35
N GLU A 45 -6.58 -10.16 6.53
CA GLU A 45 -5.37 -10.98 6.68
C GLU A 45 -4.18 -10.38 5.92
N ARG A 46 -4.10 -9.04 5.94
CA ARG A 46 -3.02 -8.25 5.33
C ARG A 46 -2.22 -7.55 6.40
N THR A 47 -1.08 -6.97 6.03
CA THR A 47 -0.36 -6.08 6.94
C THR A 47 -1.00 -4.68 6.94
N PRO A 48 -0.99 -3.96 8.08
CA PRO A 48 -1.45 -2.57 8.13
C PRO A 48 -0.73 -1.66 7.11
N LYS A 49 0.55 -1.98 6.83
CA LYS A 49 1.35 -1.27 5.84
C LYS A 49 0.80 -1.45 4.42
N GLU A 50 0.45 -2.67 4.02
CA GLU A 50 -0.21 -2.94 2.73
C GLU A 50 -1.53 -2.18 2.59
N CYS A 51 -2.36 -2.17 3.65
CA CYS A 51 -3.61 -1.43 3.69
C CYS A 51 -3.39 0.08 3.45
N TYR A 52 -2.40 0.67 4.12
CA TYR A 52 -2.06 2.08 3.92
C TYR A 52 -1.62 2.38 2.48
N HIS A 53 -0.72 1.55 1.92
CA HIS A 53 -0.27 1.70 0.55
C HIS A 53 -1.46 1.63 -0.42
N LYS A 54 -2.31 0.62 -0.25
CA LYS A 54 -3.49 0.43 -1.11
C LYS A 54 -4.46 1.59 -1.01
N TYR A 55 -4.75 2.08 0.20
CA TYR A 55 -5.61 3.25 0.39
C TYR A 55 -5.07 4.48 -0.32
N SER A 56 -3.75 4.66 -0.24
CA SER A 56 -3.09 5.77 -0.89
C SER A 56 -3.09 5.67 -2.43
N GLU A 57 -3.05 4.47 -2.98
CA GLU A 57 -3.20 4.24 -4.43
C GLU A 57 -4.63 4.54 -4.88
N LEU A 58 -5.64 4.11 -4.10
CA LEU A 58 -7.05 4.34 -4.40
C LEU A 58 -7.46 5.82 -4.20
N ASN A 59 -6.75 6.56 -3.35
CA ASN A 59 -7.03 7.96 -3.04
C ASN A 59 -5.83 8.86 -3.40
N PRO A 60 -5.63 9.21 -4.68
CA PRO A 60 -4.54 10.08 -5.12
C PRO A 60 -4.62 11.52 -4.57
N GLY A 61 -5.72 11.89 -3.88
CA GLY A 61 -5.83 13.13 -3.11
C GLY A 61 -5.27 13.07 -1.69
N PHE A 62 -5.09 11.87 -1.13
CA PHE A 62 -4.59 11.69 0.24
C PHE A 62 -3.12 12.09 0.39
N ARG A 63 -2.31 11.95 -0.67
CA ARG A 63 -0.90 12.38 -0.69
C ARG A 63 -0.68 13.84 -1.06
N ARG A 64 -1.74 14.63 -1.28
CA ARG A 64 -1.58 16.03 -1.70
C ARG A 64 -1.34 16.93 -0.50
N GLN A 65 -0.15 16.81 0.08
CA GLN A 65 0.59 18.03 0.35
C GLN A 65 1.54 18.22 -0.83
N PRO A 66 1.24 19.11 -1.79
CA PRO A 66 2.31 19.57 -2.65
C PRO A 66 3.38 20.12 -1.70
N PHE A 67 4.64 19.72 -1.89
CA PHE A 67 5.73 20.58 -1.43
C PHE A 67 5.41 21.94 -2.04
N ARG A 68 4.91 22.84 -1.20
CA ARG A 68 4.59 24.21 -1.57
C ARG A 68 5.96 24.81 -1.83
N ILE A 69 6.49 24.61 -3.04
CA ILE A 69 7.65 25.33 -3.53
C ILE A 69 7.12 26.73 -3.70
N VAL A 70 7.17 27.50 -2.62
CA VAL A 70 6.94 28.93 -2.66
C VAL A 70 8.15 29.46 -3.44
N ARG A 71 8.01 29.57 -4.76
CA ARG A 71 8.95 30.38 -5.55
C ARG A 71 8.77 31.81 -5.06
N ARG A 72 9.60 32.21 -4.09
CA ARG A 72 9.80 33.63 -3.77
C ARG A 72 10.38 34.25 -5.04
N ARG A 73 9.58 35.08 -5.72
CA ARG A 73 10.11 36.02 -6.71
C ARG A 73 10.91 37.06 -5.94
N ALA A 74 12.19 37.19 -6.28
CA ALA A 74 13.01 38.34 -5.95
C ALA A 74 12.67 39.51 -6.88
#